data_AF-G1V5J2-F1
#
_entry.id   AF-G1V5J2-F1
#
_cell.length_a   1.000
_cell.length_b   1.000
_cell.length_c   1.000
_cell.angle_alpha   90.00
_cell.angle_beta   90.00
_cell.angle_gamma   90.00
#
_symmetry.space_group_name_H-M   'P 1'
#
loop_
_entity.id
_entity.type
_entity.pdbx_description
1 polymer ?
#
loop_
_entity_poly.entity_id
_entity_poly.type
_entity_poly.pdbx_seq_one_letter_code
_entity_poly.pdbx_strand_id
1 'polypeptide(L)'
;MSVQFLVHEDGDSVGVITVEGVKAGQELTGWIMKEDKTITFKVLDDIPIGHKIALKDLNVGDTVFKYGTDIGKVVKPIRQGS
;
A
#
# COMPACT_ATOMS: atom_id res chain seq x y z
N MET A 1 -1.68 18.74 -3.67
CA MET A 1 -1.80 17.26 -3.69
C MET A 1 -1.71 16.79 -2.25
N SER A 2 -2.67 16.00 -1.77
CA SER A 2 -2.66 15.48 -0.40
C SER A 2 -2.17 14.04 -0.45
N VAL A 3 -1.34 13.63 0.52
CA VAL A 3 -0.84 12.25 0.64
C VAL A 3 -1.90 11.43 1.38
N GLN A 4 -2.42 10.39 0.75
CA GLN A 4 -3.47 9.52 1.31
C GLN A 4 -2.94 8.20 1.89
N PHE A 5 -1.70 7.83 1.60
CA PHE A 5 -1.03 6.70 2.24
C PHE A 5 0.48 6.89 2.35
N LEU A 6 1.09 6.22 3.32
CA LEU A 6 2.53 6.30 3.60
C LEU A 6 3.22 4.95 3.37
N VAL A 7 4.44 5.02 2.84
CA VAL A 7 5.36 3.90 2.64
C VAL A 7 6.69 4.27 3.29
N HIS A 8 7.35 3.35 4.01
CA HIS A 8 8.57 3.70 4.72
C HIS A 8 9.76 3.83 3.77
N GLU A 9 9.96 2.83 2.92
CA GLU A 9 11.06 2.80 1.97
C GLU A 9 10.73 2.04 0.69
N ASP A 10 11.52 2.31 -0.35
CA ASP A 10 11.51 1.52 -1.58
C ASP A 10 11.77 0.04 -1.26
N GLY A 11 10.89 -0.84 -1.76
CA GLY A 11 10.95 -2.28 -1.52
C GLY A 11 9.91 -2.80 -0.53
N ASP A 12 9.31 -1.93 0.29
CA ASP A 12 8.10 -2.28 1.04
C ASP A 12 7.01 -2.73 0.05
N SER A 13 6.27 -3.78 0.41
CA SER A 13 5.18 -4.30 -0.44
C SER A 13 3.84 -3.66 -0.11
N VAL A 14 3.75 -2.94 1.01
CA VAL A 14 2.52 -2.36 1.54
C VAL A 14 2.73 -0.94 2.06
N GLY A 15 1.75 -0.07 1.83
CA GLY A 15 1.62 1.22 2.50
C GLY A 15 0.58 1.18 3.62
N VAL A 16 0.36 2.31 4.29
CA VAL A 16 -0.72 2.49 5.28
C VAL A 16 -1.58 3.70 4.91
N ILE A 17 -2.90 3.52 4.85
CA ILE A 17 -3.87 4.59 4.61
C ILE A 17 -3.86 5.60 5.76
N THR A 18 -3.79 6.89 5.45
CA THR A 18 -3.76 7.99 6.42
C THR A 18 -5.00 8.87 6.43
N VAL A 19 -5.98 8.58 5.57
CA VAL A 19 -7.23 9.34 5.45
C VAL A 19 -8.45 8.42 5.57
N GLU A 20 -9.60 8.99 5.95
CA GLU A 20 -10.87 8.27 5.93
C GLU A 20 -11.53 8.34 4.54
N GLY A 21 -12.52 7.47 4.32
CA GLY A 21 -13.38 7.56 3.14
C GLY A 21 -12.73 7.11 1.82
N VAL A 22 -11.66 6.31 1.88
CA VAL A 22 -11.12 5.65 0.70
C VAL A 22 -12.16 4.67 0.15
N LYS A 23 -12.51 4.85 -1.13
CA LYS A 23 -13.48 4.03 -1.85
C LYS A 23 -12.85 3.37 -3.05
N ALA A 24 -13.33 2.16 -3.36
CA ALA A 24 -12.94 1.43 -4.55
C ALA A 24 -13.04 2.33 -5.80
N GLY A 25 -11.98 2.30 -6.61
CA GLY A 25 -11.87 3.03 -7.86
C GLY A 25 -11.34 4.46 -7.77
N GLN A 26 -11.09 4.99 -6.57
CA GLN A 26 -10.39 6.26 -6.41
C GLN A 26 -8.92 6.13 -6.85
N GLU A 27 -8.34 7.23 -7.32
CA GLU A 27 -6.89 7.33 -7.50
C GLU A 27 -6.28 7.93 -6.24
N LEU A 28 -5.32 7.23 -5.63
CA LEU A 28 -4.63 7.66 -4.42
C LEU A 28 -3.18 7.99 -4.73
N THR A 29 -2.68 9.04 -4.08
CA THR A 29 -1.27 9.40 -4.05
C THR A 29 -0.68 9.05 -2.68
N GLY A 30 0.40 8.29 -2.69
CA GLY A 30 1.18 7.97 -1.50
C GLY A 30 2.57 8.56 -1.55
N TRP A 31 3.22 8.61 -0.40
CA TRP A 31 4.59 9.10 -0.24
C TRP A 31 5.48 8.01 0.34
N ILE A 32 6.58 7.74 -0.37
CA ILE A 32 7.68 6.89 0.10
C ILE A 32 8.66 7.80 0.83
N MET A 33 8.65 7.68 2.16
CA MET A 33 9.23 8.68 3.05
C MET A 33 10.76 8.73 2.97
N LYS A 34 11.44 7.57 2.90
CA LYS A 34 12.90 7.51 2.87
C LYS A 34 13.48 8.08 1.57
N GLU A 35 12.81 7.85 0.44
CA GLU A 35 13.28 8.29 -0.87
C GLU A 35 12.71 9.65 -1.31
N ASP A 36 11.80 10.22 -0.52
CA ASP A 36 11.05 11.44 -0.84
C ASP A 36 10.37 11.39 -2.23
N LYS A 37 9.69 10.28 -2.50
CA LYS A 37 9.01 10.03 -3.79
C LYS A 37 7.51 9.87 -3.60
N THR A 38 6.73 10.38 -4.55
CA THR A 38 5.30 10.12 -4.62
C THR A 38 4.99 9.01 -5.61
N ILE A 39 4.06 8.13 -5.26
CA ILE A 39 3.50 7.10 -6.15
C ILE A 39 1.98 7.25 -6.21
N THR A 40 1.40 6.95 -7.37
CA THR A 40 -0.05 7.09 -7.59
C THR A 40 -0.59 5.85 -8.29
N PHE A 41 -1.69 5.31 -7.78
CA PHE A 41 -2.43 4.22 -8.43
C PHE A 41 -3.89 4.18 -7.97
N LYS A 42 -4.70 3.43 -8.71
CA LYS A 42 -6.12 3.23 -8.42
C LYS A 42 -6.32 2.19 -7.32
N VAL A 43 -7.13 2.49 -6.31
CA VAL A 43 -7.58 1.51 -5.32
C VAL A 43 -8.65 0.60 -5.89
N LEU A 44 -8.64 -0.65 -5.46
CA LEU A 44 -9.58 -1.68 -5.89
C LEU A 44 -10.70 -1.92 -4.86
N ASP A 45 -10.43 -1.61 -3.60
CA ASP A 45 -11.35 -1.84 -2.48
C ASP A 45 -11.61 -0.56 -1.67
N ASP A 46 -12.66 -0.59 -0.85
CA ASP A 46 -12.85 0.35 0.23
C ASP A 46 -11.85 0.02 1.35
N ILE A 47 -10.94 0.94 1.68
CA ILE A 47 -9.86 0.69 2.65
C ILE A 47 -10.00 1.64 3.85
N PRO A 48 -10.20 1.15 5.07
CA PRO A 48 -10.30 2.03 6.23
C PRO A 48 -8.95 2.67 6.58
N ILE A 49 -9.00 3.81 7.26
CA ILE A 49 -7.80 4.47 7.80
C ILE A 49 -6.98 3.50 8.67
N GLY A 50 -5.66 3.60 8.59
CA GLY A 50 -4.72 2.74 9.32
C GLY A 50 -4.54 1.33 8.76
N HIS A 51 -5.33 0.92 7.76
CA HIS A 51 -5.17 -0.38 7.12
C HIS A 51 -4.04 -0.36 6.08
N LYS A 52 -3.57 -1.56 5.74
CA LYS A 52 -2.53 -1.74 4.73
C LYS A 52 -3.13 -1.70 3.33
N ILE A 53 -2.38 -1.15 2.39
CA ILE A 53 -2.69 -1.15 0.96
C ILE A 53 -1.51 -1.78 0.20
N ALA A 54 -1.78 -2.69 -0.73
CA ALA A 54 -0.73 -3.33 -1.52
C ALA A 54 -0.15 -2.38 -2.58
N LEU A 55 1.18 -2.29 -2.65
CA LEU A 55 1.91 -1.42 -3.58
C LEU A 55 2.25 -2.10 -4.90
N LYS A 56 2.04 -3.42 -4.98
CA LYS A 56 2.25 -4.28 -6.15
C LYS A 56 1.38 -5.52 -6.04
N ASP A 57 1.25 -6.26 -7.14
CA ASP A 57 0.66 -7.59 -7.10
C ASP A 57 1.53 -8.54 -6.26
N LEU A 58 0.88 -9.34 -5.41
CA LEU A 58 1.50 -10.34 -4.56
C LEU A 58 0.82 -11.70 -4.76
N ASN A 59 1.63 -12.72 -5.02
CA ASN A 59 1.18 -14.09 -5.17
C ASN A 59 1.11 -14.81 -3.83
N VAL A 60 0.34 -15.90 -3.79
CA VAL A 60 0.36 -16.82 -2.64
C VAL A 60 1.78 -17.30 -2.43
N GLY A 61 2.28 -17.13 -1.22
CA GLY A 61 3.64 -17.51 -0.87
C GLY A 61 4.61 -16.35 -0.75
N ASP A 62 4.32 -15.20 -1.36
CA ASP A 62 5.19 -14.04 -1.32
C ASP A 62 5.29 -13.48 0.11
N THR A 63 6.46 -12.95 0.43
CA THR A 63 6.71 -12.23 1.69
C THR A 63 6.13 -10.82 1.61
N VAL A 64 5.44 -10.41 2.68
CA VAL A 64 4.99 -9.04 2.88
C VAL A 64 6.10 -8.27 3.60
N PHE A 65 6.62 -7.23 2.95
CA PHE A 65 7.65 -6.35 3.50
C PHE A 65 7.04 -5.04 3.99
N LYS A 66 7.42 -4.64 5.19
CA LYS A 66 7.14 -3.31 5.75
C LYS A 66 8.31 -2.90 6.66
N TYR A 67 8.75 -1.65 6.57
CA TYR A 67 9.94 -1.18 7.30
C TYR A 67 11.20 -1.98 6.92
N GLY A 68 11.30 -2.42 5.65
CA GLY A 68 12.40 -3.26 5.19
C GLY A 68 12.47 -4.65 5.85
N THR A 69 11.39 -5.05 6.54
CA THR A 69 11.34 -6.27 7.36
C THR A 69 10.22 -7.19 6.88
N ASP A 70 10.47 -8.50 6.91
CA ASP A 70 9.43 -9.52 6.71
C ASP A 70 8.41 -9.44 7.87
N ILE A 71 7.15 -9.17 7.53
CA ILE A 71 6.04 -9.11 8.51
C ILE A 71 5.01 -10.22 8.31
N GLY A 72 5.27 -11.17 7.41
CA GLY A 72 4.38 -12.30 7.15
C GLY A 72 4.33 -12.70 5.68
N LYS A 73 3.39 -13.62 5.41
CA LYS A 73 3.29 -14.32 4.12
C LYS A 73 1.88 -14.21 3.54
N VAL A 74 1.81 -14.05 2.22
CA VAL A 74 0.55 -13.94 1.49
C VAL A 74 -0.12 -15.32 1.37
N VAL A 75 -1.38 -15.40 1.79
CA VAL A 75 -2.18 -16.65 1.80
C VAL A 75 -3.23 -16.73 0.69
N LYS A 76 -3.50 -15.61 0.01
CA LYS A 76 -4.39 -15.48 -1.16
C LYS A 76 -3.81 -14.41 -2.09
N PRO A 77 -3.98 -14.49 -3.42
CA PRO A 77 -3.47 -13.45 -4.31
C PRO A 77 -4.00 -12.07 -3.93
N ILE A 78 -3.14 -11.06 -3.95
CA ILE A 78 -3.47 -9.66 -3.66
C ILE A 78 -3.04 -8.84 -4.87
N ARG A 79 -3.89 -7.93 -5.34
CA ARG A 79 -3.54 -7.01 -6.42
C ARG A 79 -3.08 -5.67 -5.86
N GLN A 80 -2.28 -4.93 -6.62
CA GLN A 80 -1.97 -3.54 -6.29
C GLN A 80 -3.27 -2.75 -6.04
N GLY A 81 -3.29 -1.99 -4.95
CA GLY A 81 -4.44 -1.19 -4.54
C GLY A 81 -5.58 -1.91 -3.84
N SER A 82 -5.39 -3.19 -3.47
CA SER A 82 -6.25 -3.92 -2.52
C SER A 82 -5.71 -3.86 -1.10
#